data_AF-A0A3A3CVW6-F1
#
_entry.id   AF-A0A3A3CVW6-F1
#
_cell.length_a   1.000
_cell.length_b   1.000
_cell.length_c   1.000
_cell.angle_alpha   90.00
_cell.angle_beta   90.00
_cell.angle_gamma   90.00
#
_symmetry.space_group_name_H-M   'P 1'
#
loop_
_entity.id
_entity.type
_entity.pdbx_description
1 polymer ?
#
loop_
_entity_poly.entity_id
_entity_poly.type
_entity_poly.pdbx_seq_one_letter_code
_entity_poly.pdbx_strand_id
1 'polypeptide(L)'
;NALIQTHSWSTIKLDRNGLQFFYKYTLERQWQWLDIVKPPQVKRIPDILTAAQIAFMLNHTKQHRYQVFFLTLYTMGLRLSEALHLTVADIDCKTMRVHIRDGKGGKDRLVPLPDKTLQALRLYWKTHRHSTLIFPGKGLGANTPMDKGGIQKAMKAVLKHCKITKHISPHSLRHCFATHLLEQGLDLRSLQLLLGHGSLNTTSKYTQLTQIKQHDTQRLINQLTNNLMRISAAL
;
A
#
# COMPACT_ATOMS: atom_id res chain seq x y z
N ASN A 1 -4.16 -0.96 -32.35
CA ASN A 1 -3.68 -2.01 -31.41
C ASN A 1 -2.17 -1.99 -31.09
N ALA A 2 -1.33 -1.17 -31.75
CA ALA A 2 0.12 -1.14 -31.48
C ALA A 2 0.54 -0.46 -30.15
N LEU A 3 -0.20 0.55 -29.68
CA LEU A 3 0.17 1.34 -28.49
C LEU A 3 0.13 0.55 -27.18
N ILE A 4 -0.75 -0.46 -27.08
CA ILE A 4 -0.92 -1.28 -25.86
C ILE A 4 0.28 -2.22 -25.66
N GLN A 5 1.02 -2.55 -26.72
CA GLN A 5 2.20 -3.41 -26.64
C GLN A 5 3.45 -2.65 -26.16
N THR A 6 3.50 -1.33 -26.36
CA THR A 6 4.68 -0.51 -26.06
C THR A 6 4.51 0.36 -24.81
N HIS A 7 3.29 0.76 -24.45
CA HIS A 7 3.03 1.70 -23.35
C HIS A 7 2.03 1.16 -22.33
N SER A 8 2.22 1.54 -21.06
CA SER A 8 1.24 1.23 -20.02
C SER A 8 -0.06 1.99 -20.26
N TRP A 9 -1.21 1.39 -19.90
CA TRP A 9 -2.51 2.06 -20.08
C TRP A 9 -2.61 3.38 -19.30
N SER A 10 -1.97 3.45 -18.13
CA SER A 10 -1.89 4.68 -17.34
C SER A 10 -1.24 5.82 -18.13
N THR A 11 -0.20 5.50 -18.90
CA THR A 11 0.52 6.43 -19.78
C THR A 11 -0.39 6.88 -20.93
N ILE A 12 -1.02 5.95 -21.65
CA ILE A 12 -1.93 6.26 -22.76
C ILE A 12 -3.10 7.15 -22.29
N LYS A 13 -3.64 6.89 -21.10
CA LYS A 13 -4.69 7.72 -20.50
C LYS A 13 -4.19 9.12 -20.15
N LEU A 14 -2.98 9.24 -19.62
CA LEU A 14 -2.38 10.53 -19.28
C LEU A 14 -2.12 11.36 -20.54
N ASP A 15 -1.54 10.75 -21.57
CA ASP A 15 -1.27 11.39 -22.86
C ASP A 15 -2.56 11.84 -23.54
N ARG A 16 -3.59 10.99 -23.52
CA ARG A 16 -4.93 11.35 -24.03
C ARG A 16 -5.52 12.54 -23.29
N ASN A 17 -5.43 12.56 -21.96
CA ASN A 17 -5.92 13.67 -21.16
C ASN A 17 -5.12 14.96 -21.44
N GLY A 18 -3.81 14.84 -21.66
CA GLY A 18 -2.94 15.96 -22.06
C GLY A 18 -3.33 16.52 -23.42
N LEU A 19 -3.55 15.67 -24.42
CA LEU A 19 -4.02 16.07 -25.75
C LEU A 19 -5.40 16.72 -25.68
N GLN A 20 -6.33 16.14 -24.92
CA GLN A 20 -7.66 16.73 -24.71
C GLN A 20 -7.56 18.12 -24.07
N PHE A 21 -6.68 18.29 -23.08
CA PHE A 21 -6.44 19.58 -22.45
C PHE A 21 -5.86 20.59 -23.45
N PHE A 22 -4.82 20.22 -24.20
CA PHE A 22 -4.18 21.06 -25.19
C PHE A 22 -5.16 21.52 -26.28
N TYR A 23 -5.95 20.62 -26.84
CA TYR A 23 -6.94 20.96 -27.86
C TYR A 23 -8.02 21.90 -27.33
N LYS A 24 -8.58 21.58 -26.15
CA LYS A 24 -9.70 22.33 -25.59
C LYS A 24 -9.31 23.69 -25.03
N TYR A 25 -8.16 23.79 -24.37
CA TYR A 25 -7.78 24.97 -23.58
C TYR A 25 -6.59 25.75 -24.15
N THR A 26 -5.77 25.16 -25.01
CA THR A 26 -4.64 25.87 -25.64
C THR A 26 -4.96 26.25 -27.08
N LEU A 27 -5.55 25.33 -27.84
CA LEU A 27 -5.92 25.56 -29.24
C LEU A 27 -7.35 26.09 -29.42
N GLU A 28 -8.17 26.10 -28.35
CA GLU A 28 -9.59 26.46 -28.37
C GLU A 28 -10.40 25.71 -29.45
N ARG A 29 -9.99 24.48 -29.78
CA ARG A 29 -10.63 23.63 -30.78
C ARG A 29 -11.45 22.54 -30.11
N GLN A 30 -12.55 22.16 -30.75
CA GLN A 30 -13.35 21.03 -30.29
C GLN A 30 -12.54 19.74 -30.39
N TRP A 31 -12.48 19.00 -29.28
CA TRP A 31 -11.85 17.69 -29.23
C TRP A 31 -12.71 16.68 -30.00
N GLN A 32 -12.18 16.16 -31.11
CA GLN A 32 -12.80 15.05 -31.81
C GLN A 32 -12.39 13.73 -31.16
N TRP A 33 -13.39 12.93 -30.80
CA TRP A 33 -13.15 11.61 -30.22
C TRP A 33 -12.59 10.67 -31.28
N LEU A 34 -11.29 10.43 -31.22
CA LEU A 34 -10.67 9.31 -31.92
C LEU A 34 -11.11 8.01 -31.23
N ASP A 35 -11.43 6.98 -32.03
CA ASP A 35 -11.72 5.61 -31.56
C ASP A 35 -10.46 4.95 -30.97
N ILE A 36 -10.07 5.44 -29.79
CA ILE A 36 -8.97 4.88 -29.02
C ILE A 36 -9.48 3.60 -28.37
N VAL A 37 -8.95 2.49 -28.88
CA VAL A 37 -9.17 1.10 -28.44
C VAL A 37 -9.54 0.99 -26.96
N LYS A 38 -10.70 0.35 -26.69
CA LYS A 38 -11.16 0.05 -25.34
C LYS A 38 -10.15 -0.89 -24.65
N PRO A 39 -9.64 -0.55 -23.46
CA PRO A 39 -8.62 -1.36 -22.81
C PRO A 39 -9.23 -2.68 -22.34
N PRO A 40 -8.56 -3.82 -22.54
CA PRO A 40 -8.86 -5.01 -21.75
C PRO A 40 -8.52 -4.69 -20.28
N GLN A 41 -9.51 -4.78 -19.39
CA GLN A 41 -9.27 -4.70 -17.94
C GLN A 41 -8.64 -6.00 -17.47
N VAL A 42 -7.35 -6.20 -17.74
CA VAL A 42 -6.60 -7.32 -17.16
C VAL A 42 -6.38 -7.00 -15.68
N LYS A 43 -7.27 -7.50 -14.82
CA LYS A 43 -7.09 -7.47 -13.36
C LYS A 43 -6.00 -8.47 -12.99
N ARG A 44 -4.74 -8.05 -13.04
CA ARG A 44 -3.64 -8.84 -12.47
C ARG A 44 -3.75 -8.80 -10.96
N ILE A 45 -3.79 -9.98 -10.36
CA ILE A 45 -3.70 -10.18 -8.91
C ILE A 45 -2.30 -9.66 -8.50
N PRO A 46 -2.20 -8.67 -7.58
CA PRO A 46 -0.91 -8.17 -7.14
C PRO A 46 -0.15 -9.25 -6.36
N ASP A 47 1.18 -9.30 -6.53
CA ASP A 47 2.04 -10.17 -5.75
C ASP A 47 2.03 -9.79 -4.26
N ILE A 48 1.62 -10.73 -3.41
CA ILE A 48 1.63 -10.59 -1.95
C ILE A 48 2.76 -11.45 -1.37
N LEU A 49 3.52 -10.88 -0.43
CA LEU A 49 4.49 -11.60 0.39
C LEU A 49 3.82 -12.10 1.66
N THR A 50 4.14 -13.32 2.08
CA THR A 50 3.70 -13.83 3.38
C THR A 50 4.37 -13.06 4.53
N ALA A 51 3.79 -13.10 5.74
CA ALA A 51 4.38 -12.46 6.92
C ALA A 51 5.83 -12.96 7.19
N ALA A 52 6.09 -14.26 6.97
CA ALA A 52 7.43 -14.84 7.10
C ALA A 52 8.41 -14.28 6.05
N GLN A 53 7.98 -14.12 4.80
CA GLN A 53 8.79 -13.51 3.75
C GLN A 53 9.12 -12.03 4.05
N ILE A 54 8.16 -11.29 4.61
CA ILE A 54 8.36 -9.90 5.02
C ILE A 54 9.37 -9.82 6.17
N ALA A 55 9.20 -10.64 7.20
CA ALA A 55 10.14 -10.69 8.32
C ALA A 55 11.56 -11.03 7.83
N PHE A 56 11.68 -12.03 6.94
CA PHE A 56 12.96 -12.40 6.33
C PHE A 56 13.58 -11.23 5.55
N MET A 57 12.79 -10.55 4.71
CA MET A 57 13.23 -9.37 3.95
C MET A 57 13.71 -8.24 4.86
N LEU A 58 12.97 -7.93 5.92
CA LEU A 58 13.32 -6.87 6.87
C LEU A 58 14.62 -7.20 7.62
N ASN A 59 14.79 -8.44 8.07
CA ASN A 59 15.99 -8.88 8.78
C ASN A 59 17.26 -8.87 7.90
N HIS A 60 17.12 -9.10 6.59
CA HIS A 60 18.23 -9.04 5.63
C HIS A 60 18.48 -7.65 5.03
N THR A 61 17.70 -6.64 5.43
CA THR A 61 17.93 -5.26 5.00
C THR A 61 19.09 -4.65 5.78
N LYS A 62 20.29 -4.69 5.19
CA LYS A 62 21.55 -4.26 5.87
C LYS A 62 21.57 -2.79 6.28
N GLN A 63 21.00 -1.89 5.48
CA GLN A 63 20.98 -0.47 5.81
C GLN A 63 19.81 -0.17 6.74
N HIS A 64 20.13 0.19 7.99
CA HIS A 64 19.14 0.42 9.04
C HIS A 64 18.04 1.42 8.64
N ARG A 65 18.40 2.51 7.94
CA ARG A 65 17.42 3.49 7.42
C ARG A 65 16.34 2.86 6.54
N TYR A 66 16.70 1.92 5.67
CA TYR A 66 15.75 1.27 4.77
C TYR A 66 14.97 0.19 5.49
N GLN A 67 15.60 -0.51 6.43
CA GLN A 67 14.94 -1.52 7.27
C GLN A 67 13.79 -0.91 8.05
N VAL A 68 14.04 0.21 8.75
CA VAL A 68 13.02 0.91 9.54
C VAL A 68 11.96 1.54 8.64
N PHE A 69 12.36 2.05 7.47
CA PHE A 69 11.41 2.58 6.49
C PHE A 69 10.44 1.50 5.96
N PHE A 70 10.96 0.33 5.58
CA PHE A 70 10.14 -0.79 5.10
C PHE A 70 9.25 -1.36 6.22
N LEU A 71 9.78 -1.45 7.45
CA LEU A 71 8.98 -1.83 8.62
C LEU A 71 7.81 -0.87 8.78
N THR A 72 8.05 0.44 8.76
CA THR A 72 7.03 1.48 8.92
C THR A 72 5.97 1.42 7.82
N LEU A 73 6.38 1.25 6.55
CA LEU A 73 5.45 1.09 5.44
C LEU A 73 4.53 -0.13 5.61
N TYR A 74 5.09 -1.25 6.07
CA TYR A 74 4.33 -2.47 6.29
C TYR A 74 3.42 -2.35 7.51
N THR A 75 3.94 -2.05 8.68
CA THR A 75 3.18 -2.14 9.94
C THR A 75 2.10 -1.07 10.10
N MET A 76 2.26 0.08 9.44
CA MET A 76 1.29 1.17 9.46
C MET A 76 0.54 1.31 8.14
N GLY A 77 0.88 0.50 7.14
CA GLY A 77 0.25 0.53 5.81
C GLY A 77 0.35 1.89 5.11
N LEU A 78 1.41 2.68 5.33
CA LEU A 78 1.51 4.03 4.76
C LEU A 78 1.74 4.03 3.25
N ARG A 79 1.33 5.11 2.56
CA ARG A 79 1.79 5.36 1.19
C ARG A 79 3.27 5.76 1.21
N LEU A 80 3.98 5.52 0.12
CA LEU A 80 5.40 5.88 0.00
C LEU A 80 5.64 7.37 0.30
N SER A 81 4.81 8.26 -0.26
CA SER A 81 4.91 9.70 0.00
C SER A 81 4.58 10.06 1.44
N GLU A 82 3.59 9.42 2.06
CA GLU A 82 3.22 9.68 3.46
C GLU A 82 4.36 9.28 4.41
N ALA A 83 4.95 8.11 4.22
CA ALA A 83 6.09 7.65 5.02
C ALA A 83 7.33 8.55 4.84
N LEU A 84 7.57 9.06 3.62
CA LEU A 84 8.71 9.93 3.34
C LEU A 84 8.63 11.29 4.05
N HIS A 85 7.43 11.86 4.15
CA HIS A 85 7.23 13.18 4.76
C HIS A 85 6.81 13.09 6.23
N LEU A 86 6.91 11.90 6.84
CA LEU A 86 6.54 11.72 8.24
C LEU A 86 7.45 12.55 9.16
N THR A 87 6.84 13.36 10.01
CA THR A 87 7.57 14.22 10.96
C THR A 87 7.56 13.65 12.38
N VAL A 88 8.46 14.16 13.23
CA VAL A 88 8.50 13.82 14.66
C VAL A 88 7.21 14.27 15.35
N ALA A 89 6.66 15.42 14.96
CA ALA A 89 5.44 15.99 15.54
C ALA A 89 4.18 15.21 15.20
N ASP A 90 4.20 14.40 14.13
CA ASP A 90 3.08 13.57 13.74
C ASP A 90 2.92 12.32 14.63
N ILE A 91 3.94 11.96 15.41
CA ILE A 91 3.96 10.75 16.23
C ILE A 91 3.50 11.07 17.66
N ASP A 92 2.30 10.59 18.01
CA ASP A 92 1.79 10.63 19.38
C ASP A 92 2.00 9.29 20.07
N CYS A 93 3.02 9.25 20.93
CA CYS A 93 3.36 8.06 21.73
C CYS A 93 2.48 7.87 22.96
N LYS A 94 1.65 8.85 23.36
CA LYS A 94 0.70 8.68 24.47
C LYS A 94 -0.55 7.96 24.00
N THR A 95 -1.05 8.33 22.82
CA THR A 95 -2.23 7.71 22.21
C THR A 95 -1.89 6.55 21.27
N MET A 96 -0.60 6.27 21.06
CA MET A 96 -0.07 5.25 20.14
C MET A 96 -0.68 5.40 18.74
N ARG A 97 -0.65 6.64 18.23
CA ARG A 97 -1.20 7.00 16.92
C ARG A 97 -0.23 7.92 16.18
N VAL A 98 -0.31 7.88 14.86
CA VAL A 98 0.41 8.77 13.97
C VAL A 98 -0.57 9.55 13.12
N HIS A 99 -0.40 10.87 13.08
CA HIS A 99 -1.19 11.78 12.26
C HIS A 99 -0.60 11.84 10.85
N ILE A 100 -1.33 11.28 9.89
CA ILE A 100 -0.96 11.38 8.48
C ILE A 100 -1.69 12.56 7.87
N ARG A 101 -0.94 13.63 7.63
CA ARG A 101 -1.39 14.87 6.96
C ARG A 101 -1.40 14.68 5.45
N ASP A 102 -2.25 15.45 4.77
CA ASP A 102 -2.32 15.51 3.30
C ASP A 102 -2.50 14.13 2.62
N GLY A 103 -3.32 13.28 3.25
CA GLY A 103 -3.75 12.04 2.63
C GLY A 103 -4.47 12.29 1.30
N LYS A 104 -4.57 11.25 0.45
CA LYS A 104 -5.20 11.35 -0.89
C LYS A 104 -6.57 12.09 -0.81
N GLY A 105 -6.64 13.26 -1.43
CA GLY A 105 -7.82 14.14 -1.42
C GLY A 105 -7.82 15.21 -0.31
N GLY A 106 -6.65 15.52 0.28
CA GLY A 106 -6.50 16.54 1.34
C GLY A 106 -7.11 16.11 2.67
N LYS A 107 -7.23 14.80 2.92
CA LYS A 107 -7.86 14.27 4.14
C LYS A 107 -6.83 13.68 5.07
N ASP A 108 -6.84 14.21 6.28
CA ASP A 108 -6.04 13.69 7.38
C ASP A 108 -6.62 12.39 7.92
N ARG A 109 -5.75 11.55 8.47
CA ARG A 109 -6.17 10.38 9.24
C ARG A 109 -5.19 10.04 10.34
N LEU A 110 -5.71 9.39 11.38
CA LEU A 110 -4.90 8.78 12.42
C LEU A 110 -4.66 7.31 12.07
N VAL A 111 -3.41 6.88 12.15
CA VAL A 111 -2.99 5.50 11.95
C VAL A 111 -2.48 4.94 13.27
N PRO A 112 -2.94 3.76 13.72
CA PRO A 112 -2.39 3.09 14.90
C PRO A 112 -0.88 2.86 14.76
N LEU A 113 -0.16 3.09 15.85
CA LEU A 113 1.29 2.92 15.92
C LEU A 113 1.62 1.67 16.74
N PRO A 114 2.15 0.60 16.13
CA PRO A 114 2.59 -0.57 16.88
C PRO A 114 3.83 -0.26 17.74
N ASP A 115 3.90 -0.82 18.95
CA ASP A 115 4.99 -0.59 19.91
C ASP A 115 6.38 -0.86 19.32
N LYS A 116 6.53 -1.99 18.61
CA LYS A 116 7.79 -2.35 17.96
C LYS A 116 8.19 -1.36 16.87
N THR A 117 7.21 -0.77 16.18
CA THR A 117 7.47 0.27 15.18
C THR A 117 7.92 1.55 15.86
N LEU A 118 7.26 1.98 16.94
CA LEU A 118 7.69 3.15 17.72
C LEU A 118 9.12 2.97 18.26
N GLN A 119 9.46 1.80 18.79
CA GLN A 119 10.81 1.49 19.27
C GLN A 119 11.85 1.60 18.15
N ALA A 120 11.58 0.99 16.99
CA ALA A 120 12.46 1.06 15.82
C ALA A 120 12.63 2.51 15.32
N LEU A 121 11.55 3.29 15.25
CA LEU A 121 11.59 4.70 14.88
C LEU A 121 12.42 5.54 15.85
N ARG A 122 12.26 5.32 17.17
CA ARG A 122 13.07 6.01 18.19
C ARG A 122 14.55 5.69 18.08
N LEU A 123 14.90 4.41 17.91
CA LEU A 123 16.28 3.97 17.74
C LEU A 123 16.90 4.59 16.49
N TYR A 124 16.15 4.60 15.38
CA TYR A 124 16.59 5.21 14.14
C TYR A 124 16.76 6.73 14.28
N TRP A 125 15.78 7.42 14.86
CA TRP A 125 15.83 8.86 15.06
C TRP A 125 17.04 9.28 15.91
N LYS A 126 17.42 8.49 16.92
CA LYS A 126 18.63 8.76 17.73
C LYS A 126 19.93 8.80 16.90
N THR A 127 19.98 8.18 15.73
CA THR A 127 21.18 8.16 14.88
C THR A 127 21.44 9.49 14.17
N HIS A 128 20.41 10.29 13.93
CA HIS A 128 20.51 11.56 13.19
C HIS A 128 19.93 12.77 13.92
N ARG A 129 19.04 12.55 14.91
CA ARG A 129 18.36 13.57 15.73
C ARG A 129 17.83 14.76 14.93
N HIS A 130 17.23 14.47 13.78
CA HIS A 130 16.72 15.50 12.90
C HIS A 130 15.53 16.18 13.57
N SER A 131 15.47 17.52 13.51
CA SER A 131 14.46 18.32 14.20
C SER A 131 13.03 18.02 13.72
N THR A 132 12.84 17.90 12.41
CA THR A 132 11.51 17.74 11.80
C THR A 132 11.23 16.32 11.29
N LEU A 133 12.07 15.80 10.38
CA LEU A 133 11.78 14.57 9.63
C LEU A 133 12.22 13.31 10.38
N ILE A 134 11.40 12.25 10.26
CA ILE A 134 11.78 10.91 10.70
C ILE A 134 12.73 10.25 9.70
N PHE A 135 12.54 10.47 8.40
CA PHE A 135 13.36 9.87 7.33
C PHE A 135 14.04 10.95 6.47
N PRO A 136 15.07 11.63 7.00
CA PRO A 136 15.79 12.65 6.25
C PRO A 136 16.64 12.07 5.12
N GLY A 137 16.95 12.91 4.15
CA GLY A 137 17.86 12.63 3.04
C GLY A 137 19.29 12.35 3.49
N LYS A 138 20.19 12.11 2.53
CA LYS A 138 21.61 11.97 2.84
C LYS A 138 22.21 13.34 3.17
N GLY A 139 22.95 13.41 4.28
CA GLY A 139 23.59 14.64 4.78
C GLY A 139 23.06 15.02 6.16
N LEU A 140 23.94 15.52 7.04
CA LEU A 140 23.53 16.04 8.35
C LEU A 140 22.65 17.29 8.12
N GLY A 141 21.41 17.27 8.64
CA GLY A 141 20.48 18.40 8.52
C GLY A 141 19.82 18.55 7.13
N ALA A 142 19.84 17.52 6.29
CA ALA A 142 19.09 17.55 5.04
C ALA A 142 17.58 17.67 5.31
N ASN A 143 17.02 18.86 5.06
CA ASN A 143 15.58 19.13 5.19
C ASN A 143 14.72 18.49 4.09
N THR A 144 15.34 17.70 3.21
CA THR A 144 14.64 16.92 2.19
C THR A 144 14.47 15.48 2.65
N PRO A 145 13.36 14.82 2.30
CA PRO A 145 13.13 13.43 2.66
C PRO A 145 14.06 12.50 1.87
N MET A 146 14.16 11.24 2.31
CA MET A 146 14.87 10.19 1.58
C MET A 146 14.43 10.11 0.10
N ASP A 147 15.39 9.87 -0.79
CA ASP A 147 15.12 9.74 -2.22
C ASP A 147 14.26 8.50 -2.54
N LYS A 148 13.17 8.72 -3.28
CA LYS A 148 12.26 7.67 -3.78
C LYS A 148 13.00 6.67 -4.65
N GLY A 149 13.91 7.13 -5.51
CA GLY A 149 14.70 6.26 -6.39
C GLY A 149 15.60 5.31 -5.60
N GLY A 150 16.27 5.84 -4.58
CA GLY A 150 17.11 5.11 -3.64
C GLY A 150 16.35 4.02 -2.89
N ILE A 151 15.13 4.32 -2.43
CA ILE A 151 14.26 3.35 -1.76
C ILE A 151 13.87 2.21 -2.71
N GLN A 152 13.48 2.52 -3.95
CA GLN A 152 13.14 1.49 -4.94
C GLN A 152 14.35 0.61 -5.29
N LYS A 153 15.53 1.20 -5.48
CA LYS A 153 16.77 0.47 -5.72
C LYS A 153 17.14 -0.43 -4.53
N ALA A 154 17.01 0.09 -3.30
CA ALA A 154 17.26 -0.67 -2.09
C ALA A 154 16.32 -1.86 -1.96
N MET A 155 15.02 -1.66 -2.20
CA MET A 155 14.03 -2.74 -2.20
C MET A 155 14.42 -3.85 -3.20
N LYS A 156 14.74 -3.48 -4.45
CA LYS A 156 15.18 -4.45 -5.47
C LYS A 156 16.42 -5.23 -5.04
N ALA A 157 17.41 -4.55 -4.44
CA ALA A 157 18.63 -5.19 -3.95
C ALA A 157 18.35 -6.20 -2.83
N VAL A 158 17.49 -5.84 -1.86
CA VAL A 158 17.10 -6.72 -0.76
C VAL A 158 16.31 -7.92 -1.28
N LEU A 159 15.35 -7.74 -2.19
CA LEU A 159 14.58 -8.84 -2.77
C LEU A 159 15.47 -9.82 -3.52
N LYS A 160 16.43 -9.31 -4.31
CA LYS A 160 17.43 -10.14 -5.00
C LYS A 160 18.28 -10.94 -4.01
N HIS A 161 18.73 -10.31 -2.92
CA HIS A 161 19.49 -10.99 -1.86
C HIS A 161 18.66 -12.08 -1.16
N CYS A 162 17.37 -11.82 -0.93
CA CYS A 162 16.46 -12.75 -0.29
C CYS A 162 15.94 -13.85 -1.23
N LYS A 163 16.37 -13.87 -2.50
CA LYS A 163 15.87 -14.79 -3.54
C LYS A 163 14.35 -14.74 -3.71
N ILE A 164 13.74 -13.58 -3.48
CA ILE A 164 12.31 -13.35 -3.70
C ILE A 164 12.11 -12.97 -5.17
N THR A 165 11.47 -13.84 -5.94
CA THR A 165 11.24 -13.67 -7.38
C THR A 165 10.00 -12.82 -7.71
N LYS A 166 9.09 -12.65 -6.75
CA LYS A 166 7.87 -11.84 -6.87
C LYS A 166 8.20 -10.37 -7.15
N HIS A 167 7.35 -9.71 -7.94
CA HIS A 167 7.50 -8.30 -8.29
C HIS A 167 7.00 -7.40 -7.15
N ILE A 168 7.86 -7.18 -6.16
CA ILE A 168 7.55 -6.38 -4.98
C ILE A 168 8.12 -4.97 -5.10
N SER A 169 7.28 -3.99 -4.82
CA SER A 169 7.62 -2.57 -4.71
C SER A 169 7.32 -2.07 -3.29
N PRO A 170 7.78 -0.87 -2.90
CA PRO A 170 7.38 -0.27 -1.62
C PRO A 170 5.86 -0.19 -1.44
N HIS A 171 5.09 0.01 -2.52
CA HIS A 171 3.62 0.01 -2.45
C HIS A 171 3.04 -1.38 -2.21
N SER A 172 3.72 -2.44 -2.67
CA SER A 172 3.32 -3.82 -2.43
C SER A 172 3.33 -4.16 -0.94
N LEU A 173 4.20 -3.56 -0.12
CA LEU A 173 4.19 -3.77 1.35
C LEU A 173 2.87 -3.32 1.99
N ARG A 174 2.32 -2.20 1.53
CA ARG A 174 0.99 -1.73 1.96
C ARG A 174 -0.12 -2.69 1.52
N HIS A 175 -0.01 -3.27 0.32
CA HIS A 175 -0.94 -4.31 -0.12
C HIS A 175 -0.83 -5.56 0.76
N CYS A 176 0.38 -6.00 1.09
CA CYS A 176 0.59 -7.14 1.98
C CYS A 176 -0.02 -6.89 3.36
N PHE A 177 0.22 -5.71 3.96
CA PHE A 177 -0.39 -5.33 5.22
C PHE A 177 -1.92 -5.38 5.18
N ALA A 178 -2.51 -4.80 4.13
CA ALA A 178 -3.96 -4.79 3.95
C ALA A 178 -4.53 -6.21 3.83
N THR A 179 -3.92 -7.06 3.00
CA THR A 179 -4.32 -8.46 2.83
C THR A 179 -4.16 -9.22 4.15
N HIS A 180 -3.03 -9.10 4.84
CA HIS A 180 -2.81 -9.80 6.11
C HIS A 180 -3.80 -9.38 7.19
N LEU A 181 -4.18 -8.09 7.27
CA LEU A 181 -5.20 -7.67 8.24
C LEU A 181 -6.59 -8.26 7.93
N LEU A 182 -6.97 -8.36 6.65
CA LEU A 182 -8.21 -9.06 6.29
C LEU A 182 -8.11 -10.55 6.60
N GLU A 183 -6.93 -11.16 6.42
CA GLU A 183 -6.70 -12.55 6.80
C GLU A 183 -6.78 -12.76 8.33
N GLN A 184 -6.45 -11.74 9.12
CA GLN A 184 -6.65 -11.77 10.57
C GLN A 184 -8.09 -11.40 10.99
N GLY A 185 -9.02 -11.29 10.04
CA GLY A 185 -10.44 -11.05 10.32
C GLY A 185 -10.84 -9.58 10.45
N LEU A 186 -9.96 -8.63 10.12
CA LEU A 186 -10.34 -7.22 10.10
C LEU A 186 -11.43 -6.98 9.04
N ASP A 187 -12.48 -6.26 9.40
CA ASP A 187 -13.54 -5.94 8.45
C ASP A 187 -13.07 -4.90 7.40
N LEU A 188 -13.72 -4.93 6.24
CA LEU A 188 -13.35 -4.07 5.11
C LEU A 188 -13.51 -2.58 5.40
N ARG A 189 -14.46 -2.19 6.25
CA ARG A 189 -14.76 -0.79 6.54
C ARG A 189 -13.67 -0.22 7.45
N SER A 190 -13.29 -0.95 8.48
CA SER A 190 -12.15 -0.63 9.35
C SER A 190 -10.85 -0.56 8.55
N LEU A 191 -10.62 -1.51 7.64
CA LEU A 191 -9.45 -1.46 6.76
C LEU A 191 -9.47 -0.21 5.84
N GLN A 192 -10.63 0.13 5.27
CA GLN A 192 -10.77 1.30 4.41
C GLN A 192 -10.42 2.60 5.15
N LEU A 193 -10.91 2.73 6.39
CA LEU A 193 -10.64 3.87 7.26
C LEU A 193 -9.15 3.95 7.60
N LEU A 194 -8.55 2.84 8.04
CA LEU A 194 -7.13 2.72 8.36
C LEU A 194 -6.22 3.14 7.20
N LEU A 195 -6.53 2.66 6.00
CA LEU A 195 -5.76 2.95 4.79
C LEU A 195 -6.08 4.35 4.22
N GLY A 196 -7.16 5.03 4.64
CA GLY A 196 -7.57 6.31 4.05
C GLY A 196 -7.91 6.16 2.58
N HIS A 197 -8.70 5.14 2.24
CA HIS A 197 -9.18 4.89 0.89
C HIS A 197 -10.50 5.63 0.66
N GLY A 198 -10.49 6.61 -0.25
CA GLY A 198 -11.70 7.37 -0.62
C GLY A 198 -12.79 6.54 -1.32
N SER A 199 -12.48 5.34 -1.81
CA SER A 199 -13.50 4.43 -2.37
C SER A 199 -13.28 2.99 -1.92
N LEU A 200 -14.40 2.32 -1.63
CA LEU A 200 -14.43 0.89 -1.31
C LEU A 200 -13.84 0.05 -2.44
N ASN A 201 -14.01 0.44 -3.71
CA ASN A 201 -13.43 -0.26 -4.87
C ASN A 201 -11.90 -0.44 -4.79
N THR A 202 -11.18 0.45 -4.12
CA THR A 202 -9.73 0.27 -3.91
C THR A 202 -9.39 -0.71 -2.80
N THR A 203 -10.32 -0.94 -1.87
CA THR A 203 -10.21 -1.88 -0.75
C THR A 203 -10.79 -3.26 -1.10
N SER A 204 -11.84 -3.34 -1.91
CA SER A 204 -12.44 -4.59 -2.41
C SER A 204 -11.50 -5.41 -3.30
N LYS A 205 -10.40 -4.81 -3.78
CA LYS A 205 -9.34 -5.57 -4.46
C LYS A 205 -8.69 -6.60 -3.53
N TYR A 206 -8.61 -6.31 -2.23
CA TYR A 206 -7.98 -7.20 -1.26
C TYR A 206 -8.86 -8.41 -0.89
N THR A 207 -10.18 -8.30 -0.98
CA THR A 207 -11.07 -9.46 -0.71
C THR A 207 -10.93 -10.57 -1.73
N GLN A 208 -10.49 -10.25 -2.95
CA GLN A 208 -10.23 -11.25 -3.99
C GLN A 208 -8.94 -12.05 -3.71
N LEU A 209 -8.10 -11.56 -2.79
CA LEU A 209 -6.80 -12.16 -2.45
C LEU A 209 -6.86 -13.06 -1.22
N THR A 210 -7.81 -12.81 -0.31
CA THR A 210 -7.95 -13.56 0.93
C THR A 210 -8.71 -14.87 0.72
N GLN A 211 -8.01 -16.01 0.86
CA GLN A 211 -8.59 -17.37 0.83
C GLN A 211 -9.55 -17.65 1.98
N ILE A 212 -9.45 -16.90 3.09
CA ILE A 212 -10.19 -17.18 4.34
C ILE A 212 -11.71 -17.10 4.14
N LYS A 213 -12.21 -16.21 3.27
CA LYS A 213 -13.64 -16.22 2.96
C LYS A 213 -14.09 -17.50 2.28
N GLN A 214 -13.28 -18.19 1.48
CA GLN A 214 -13.73 -19.44 0.85
C GLN A 214 -13.82 -20.59 1.85
N HIS A 215 -12.83 -20.73 2.74
CA HIS A 215 -12.81 -21.80 3.73
C HIS A 215 -13.86 -21.61 4.83
N ASP A 216 -14.10 -20.36 5.26
CA ASP A 216 -15.17 -20.04 6.22
C ASP A 216 -16.55 -20.08 5.58
N THR A 217 -16.69 -19.70 4.30
CA THR A 217 -17.97 -19.83 3.59
C THR A 217 -18.37 -21.29 3.44
N GLN A 218 -17.44 -22.18 3.06
CA GLN A 218 -17.70 -23.61 3.00
C GLN A 218 -18.15 -24.15 4.37
N ARG A 219 -17.46 -23.75 5.44
CA ARG A 219 -17.78 -24.16 6.82
C ARG A 219 -19.14 -23.63 7.29
N LEU A 220 -19.43 -22.36 7.04
CA LEU A 220 -20.69 -21.71 7.39
C LEU A 220 -21.86 -22.28 6.60
N ILE A 221 -21.69 -22.50 5.29
CA ILE A 221 -22.67 -23.19 4.45
C ILE A 221 -22.92 -24.59 5.00
N ASN A 222 -21.87 -25.36 5.29
CA ASN A 222 -22.02 -26.69 5.86
C ASN A 222 -22.74 -26.67 7.22
N GLN A 223 -22.45 -25.69 8.08
CA GLN A 223 -23.18 -25.50 9.35
C GLN A 223 -24.65 -25.15 9.15
N LEU A 224 -24.96 -24.25 8.21
CA LEU A 224 -26.32 -23.89 7.83
C LEU A 224 -27.09 -25.11 7.30
N THR A 225 -26.48 -25.85 6.37
CA THR A 225 -27.06 -27.07 5.78
C THR A 225 -27.28 -28.15 6.84
N ASN A 226 -26.31 -28.38 7.73
CA ASN A 226 -26.44 -29.36 8.81
C ASN A 226 -27.54 -28.99 9.81
N ASN A 227 -27.73 -27.70 10.09
CA ASN A 227 -28.82 -27.22 10.94
C ASN A 227 -30.20 -27.39 10.27
N LEU A 228 -30.29 -27.19 8.95
CA LEU A 228 -31.52 -27.44 8.19
C LEU A 228 -31.85 -28.94 8.10
N MET A 229 -30.86 -29.81 7.90
CA MET A 229 -31.08 -31.26 7.87
C MET A 229 -31.46 -31.85 9.24
N ARG A 230 -30.98 -31.27 10.34
CA ARG A 230 -31.43 -31.66 11.70
C ARG A 230 -32.92 -31.40 11.94
N ILE A 231 -33.51 -30.43 11.27
CA ILE A 231 -34.95 -30.12 11.36
C ILE A 231 -35.78 -31.14 10.58
N SER A 232 -35.26 -31.68 9.46
CA SER A 232 -35.97 -32.68 8.65
C SER A 232 -35.90 -34.09 9.22
N ALA A 233 -34.97 -34.40 10.13
CA ALA A 233 -34.88 -35.69 10.82
C ALA A 233 -35.64 -35.71 12.16
N ALA A 234 -36.26 -34.60 12.55
CA ALA A 234 -37.05 -34.44 13.78
C ALA A 234 -38.56 -34.29 13.54
N LEU A 235 -39.00 -34.51 12.29
CA LEU A 235 -40.39 -34.67 11.85
C LEU A 235 -40.58 -36.12 11.38
#